data_AF-A0A531JAY0-F1
#
_entry.id   AF-A0A531JAY0-F1
#
_cell.length_a   1.000
_cell.length_b   1.000
_cell.length_c   1.000
_cell.angle_alpha   90.00
_cell.angle_beta   90.00
_cell.angle_gamma   90.00
#
_symmetry.space_group_name_H-M   'P 1'
#
loop_
_entity.id
_entity.type
_entity.pdbx_description
1 polymer ?
#
loop_
_entity_poly.entity_id
_entity_poly.type
_entity_poly.pdbx_seq_one_letter_code
_entity_poly.pdbx_strand_id
1 'polypeptide(L)' 'AMLTGSIGMLPSASLGAPDVKTKNRRALYEPVHGSAPDIAGKGIANPIAMIASFAMCMRYSFGMVAEADK' A
#
# COMPACT_ATOMS: atom_id res chain seq x y z
N ALA A 1 -6.05 1.65 -12.95
CA ALA A 1 -5.81 0.28 -12.46
C ALA A 1 -5.78 -0.76 -13.59
N MET A 2 -6.71 -0.75 -14.54
CA MET A 2 -6.71 -1.70 -15.68
C MET A 2 -5.59 -1.43 -16.71
N LEU A 3 -5.25 -0.15 -16.97
CA LEU A 3 -4.21 0.22 -17.94
C LEU A 3 -2.80 -0.29 -17.60
N THR A 4 -2.52 -0.54 -16.31
CA THR A 4 -1.23 -1.04 -15.82
C THR A 4 -1.12 -2.58 -15.84
N GLY A 5 -2.11 -3.26 -16.43
CA GLY A 5 -2.09 -4.72 -16.68
C GLY A 5 -2.64 -5.58 -15.55
N SER A 6 -2.41 -5.26 -14.27
CA SER A 6 -2.97 -6.04 -13.15
C SER A 6 -3.34 -5.17 -11.96
N ILE A 7 -4.61 -5.29 -11.51
CA ILE A 7 -5.08 -4.67 -10.26
C ILE A 7 -4.37 -5.30 -9.04
N GLY A 8 -4.02 -6.59 -9.10
CA GLY A 8 -3.38 -7.32 -8.00
C GLY A 8 -1.96 -6.86 -7.65
N MET A 9 -1.37 -5.98 -8.46
CA MET A 9 -0.03 -5.42 -8.23
C MET A 9 -0.06 -3.95 -7.80
N LEU A 10 -1.23 -3.31 -7.76
CA LEU A 10 -1.32 -1.88 -7.50
C LEU A 10 -1.47 -1.60 -6.02
N PRO A 11 -0.52 -0.87 -5.42
CA PRO A 11 -0.64 -0.42 -4.05
C PRO A 11 -1.47 0.87 -3.98
N SER A 12 -1.93 1.24 -2.78
CA SER A 12 -2.63 2.51 -2.53
C SER A 12 -2.25 3.13 -1.19
N ALA A 13 -2.33 4.47 -1.13
CA ALA A 13 -2.09 5.27 0.07
C ALA A 13 -3.14 6.39 0.16
N SER A 14 -3.87 6.43 1.28
CA SER A 14 -4.78 7.53 1.62
C SER A 14 -4.11 8.40 2.67
N LEU A 15 -3.66 9.59 2.27
CA LEU A 15 -2.83 10.48 3.09
C LEU A 15 -3.66 11.67 3.59
N GLY A 16 -3.79 11.78 4.91
CA GLY A 16 -4.38 12.95 5.56
C GLY A 16 -3.45 14.17 5.53
N ALA A 17 -3.99 15.32 5.91
CA ALA A 17 -3.21 16.54 6.03
C ALA A 17 -2.07 16.38 7.08
N PRO A 18 -0.90 16.99 6.86
CA PRO A 18 0.15 17.03 7.87
C PRO A 18 -0.33 17.77 9.13
N ASP A 19 -0.08 17.18 10.29
CA ASP A 19 -0.31 17.82 11.57
C ASP A 19 0.63 19.02 11.74
N VAL A 20 0.08 20.15 12.18
CA VAL A 20 0.81 21.42 12.24
C VAL A 20 1.99 21.37 13.22
N LYS A 21 1.86 20.59 14.30
CA LYS A 21 2.82 20.51 15.40
C LYS A 21 3.85 19.41 15.16
N THR A 22 3.39 18.21 14.81
CA THR A 22 4.23 17.02 14.69
C THR A 22 4.77 16.80 13.28
N LYS A 23 4.22 17.50 12.28
CA LYS A 23 4.49 17.30 10.83
C LYS A 23 4.15 15.90 10.28
N ASN A 24 3.71 14.98 11.15
CA ASN A 24 3.25 13.66 10.78
C ASN A 24 1.86 13.73 10.15
N ARG A 25 1.54 12.74 9.33
CA ARG A 25 0.21 12.58 8.71
C ARG A 25 -0.46 11.32 9.21
N ARG A 26 -1.78 11.38 9.43
CA ARG A 26 -2.59 10.15 9.52
C ARG A 26 -2.67 9.55 8.12
N ALA A 27 -2.44 8.26 8.01
CA ALA A 27 -2.43 7.58 6.71
C ALA A 27 -3.01 6.16 6.83
N LEU A 28 -3.61 5.70 5.74
CA LEU A 28 -4.03 4.32 5.54
C LEU A 28 -3.36 3.79 4.27
N TYR A 29 -2.81 2.58 4.36
CA TYR A 29 -2.13 1.90 3.25
C TYR A 29 -2.78 0.54 3.05
N GLU A 30 -3.27 0.30 1.84
CA GLU A 30 -4.03 -0.90 1.49
C GLU A 30 -3.80 -1.27 0.02
N PRO A 31 -3.93 -2.55 -0.38
CA PRO A 31 -3.89 -2.90 -1.79
C PRO A 31 -5.13 -2.35 -2.51
N VAL A 32 -5.02 -2.05 -3.80
CA VAL A 32 -6.18 -1.60 -4.60
C VAL A 32 -7.19 -2.72 -4.83
N HIS A 33 -6.75 -3.99 -4.82
CA HIS A 33 -7.64 -5.12 -5.02
C HIS A 33 -8.53 -5.39 -3.77
N GLY A 34 -9.70 -5.98 -4.00
CA GLY A 34 -10.60 -6.40 -2.93
C GLY A 34 -10.17 -7.69 -2.23
N SER A 35 -11.10 -8.27 -1.46
CA SER A 35 -10.84 -9.45 -0.61
C SER A 35 -10.65 -10.78 -1.33
N ALA A 36 -11.04 -10.87 -2.62
CA ALA A 36 -10.94 -12.08 -3.44
C ALA A 36 -11.46 -13.36 -2.72
N PRO A 37 -12.76 -13.39 -2.35
CA PRO A 37 -13.33 -14.43 -1.47
C PRO A 37 -13.32 -15.84 -2.09
N ASP A 38 -13.36 -15.93 -3.41
CA ASP A 38 -13.28 -17.16 -4.21
C ASP A 38 -11.93 -17.89 -4.08
N ILE A 39 -10.86 -17.17 -3.74
CA ILE A 39 -9.50 -17.71 -3.56
C ILE A 39 -8.97 -17.62 -2.12
N ALA A 40 -9.78 -17.11 -1.19
CA ALA A 40 -9.41 -17.01 0.21
C ALA A 40 -9.05 -18.40 0.79
N GLY A 41 -7.98 -18.46 1.58
CA GLY A 41 -7.48 -19.71 2.18
C GLY A 41 -6.76 -20.67 1.23
N LYS A 42 -6.70 -20.38 -0.07
CA LYS A 42 -6.04 -21.25 -1.07
C LYS A 42 -4.56 -20.93 -1.29
N GLY A 43 -4.03 -19.86 -0.69
CA GLY A 43 -2.62 -19.46 -0.83
C GLY A 43 -2.23 -18.94 -2.22
N ILE A 44 -3.20 -18.60 -3.07
CA ILE A 44 -2.97 -18.14 -4.47
C ILE A 44 -3.25 -16.64 -4.68
N ALA A 45 -3.52 -15.89 -3.61
CA ALA A 45 -3.66 -14.44 -3.69
C ALA A 45 -2.29 -13.80 -3.98
N ASN A 46 -2.26 -12.78 -4.85
CA ASN A 46 -1.02 -12.05 -5.15
C ASN A 46 -0.72 -11.04 -4.03
N PRO A 47 0.38 -11.18 -3.27
CA PRO A 47 0.67 -10.30 -2.14
C PRO A 47 1.38 -8.99 -2.54
N ILE A 48 1.78 -8.82 -3.81
CA ILE A 48 2.64 -7.73 -4.28
C ILE A 48 2.02 -6.36 -3.95
N ALA A 49 0.73 -6.16 -4.23
CA ALA A 49 0.06 -4.88 -3.93
C ALA A 49 0.13 -4.52 -2.45
N MET A 50 -0.07 -5.48 -1.55
CA MET A 50 -0.04 -5.24 -0.11
C MET A 50 1.39 -4.92 0.37
N ILE A 51 2.40 -5.64 -0.12
CA ILE A 51 3.81 -5.37 0.19
C ILE A 51 4.22 -3.97 -0.31
N ALA A 52 3.84 -3.61 -1.53
CA ALA A 52 4.12 -2.29 -2.09
C ALA A 52 3.35 -1.17 -1.34
N SER A 53 2.15 -1.45 -0.82
CA SER A 53 1.45 -0.52 0.08
C SER A 53 2.21 -0.32 1.40
N PHE A 54 2.84 -1.36 1.93
CA PHE A 54 3.72 -1.24 3.09
C PHE A 54 5.01 -0.45 2.78
N ALA A 55 5.60 -0.62 1.60
CA ALA A 55 6.72 0.21 1.16
C ALA A 55 6.34 1.71 1.11
N MET A 56 5.12 2.04 0.66
CA MET A 56 4.61 3.40 0.74
C MET A 56 4.46 3.90 2.19
N CYS A 57 4.11 3.04 3.14
CA CYS A 57 4.09 3.39 4.56
C CYS A 57 5.48 3.79 5.07
N MET A 58 6.50 2.98 4.77
CA MET A 58 7.90 3.31 5.07
C MET A 58 8.30 4.66 4.50
N ARG A 59 7.97 4.91 3.22
CA ARG A 59 8.28 6.15 2.52
C ARG A 59 7.57 7.37 3.11
N TYR A 60 6.24 7.31 3.26
CA TYR A 60 5.42 8.49 3.54
C TYR A 60 5.16 8.75 5.04
N SER A 61 5.15 7.71 5.86
CA SER A 61 4.90 7.83 7.30
C SER A 61 6.19 7.81 8.14
N PHE A 62 7.23 7.11 7.67
CA PHE A 62 8.46 6.93 8.46
C PHE A 62 9.70 7.57 7.83
N GLY A 63 9.63 8.10 6.60
CA GLY A 63 10.77 8.69 5.91
C GLY A 63 11.88 7.68 5.57
N MET A 64 11.60 6.38 5.68
CA MET A 64 12.49 5.26 5.42
C MET A 64 12.54 4.96 3.92
N VAL A 65 13.03 5.93 3.14
CA VAL A 65 13.02 5.88 1.67
C VAL A 65 13.91 4.75 1.14
N ALA A 66 15.07 4.53 1.76
CA ALA A 66 16.01 3.51 1.31
C ALA A 66 15.47 2.10 1.51
N GLU A 67 14.73 1.86 2.59
CA GLU A 67 14.08 0.57 2.87
C GLU A 67 12.86 0.35 1.96
N ALA A 68 12.17 1.41 1.59
CA ALA A 68 11.04 1.33 0.65
C ALA A 68 11.44 0.96 -0.78
N ASP A 69 12.71 1.18 -1.17
CA ASP A 69 13.21 0.98 -2.54
C ASP A 69 14.02 -0.31 -2.73
N LYS A 70 14.19 -1.11 -1.68
CA LYS A 70 14.87 -2.42 -1.73
C LYS A 70 13.91 -3.54 -2.08
#